data_AF-W1VJ42-F1
#
_entry.id   AF-W1VJ42-F1
#
_cell.length_a   1.000
_cell.length_b   1.000
_cell.length_c   1.000
_cell.angle_alpha   90.00
_cell.angle_beta   90.00
_cell.angle_gamma   90.00
#
_symmetry.space_group_name_H-M   'P 1'
#
loop_
_entity.id
_entity.type
_entity.pdbx_description
1 polymer ?
#
loop_
_entity_poly.entity_id
_entity_poly.type
_entity_poly.pdbx_seq_one_letter_code
_entity_poly.pdbx_strand_id
1 'polypeptide(L)'
;GYQVPQTWPELVALTSQVAQDPPDGSVTPWCLGLASPDAGEEWLAEAVLQLSGPVAYDQWATGKDSLDSVDADTALGELDSLLLADGHVPGGRQAAESATMQDAAAQLREGQCLMLYAPSSVEALFPVGSVSDDGASSQPEETASAAGAAGAGDVLSTFLTPSGGQDEETAYLVGASMLVSVSGS
;
A
#
# COMPACT_ATOMS: atom_id res chain seq x y z
N GLY A 1 -2.74 -15.70 -11.32
CA GLY A 1 -3.20 -14.57 -10.47
C GLY A 1 -2.05 -14.10 -9.61
N TYR A 2 -2.12 -12.84 -9.16
CA TYR A 2 -1.14 -12.24 -8.26
C TYR A 2 -1.31 -12.74 -6.82
N GLN A 3 -0.23 -12.69 -6.04
CA GLN A 3 -0.26 -12.95 -4.60
C GLN A 3 -0.17 -11.62 -3.85
N VAL A 4 -0.79 -11.58 -2.68
CA VAL A 4 -0.75 -10.42 -1.80
C VAL A 4 0.65 -10.31 -1.20
N PRO A 5 1.35 -9.18 -1.37
CA PRO A 5 2.71 -9.03 -0.85
C PRO A 5 2.65 -8.96 0.68
N GLN A 6 3.56 -9.67 1.37
CA GLN A 6 3.66 -9.66 2.83
C GLN A 6 4.82 -8.79 3.31
N THR A 7 5.73 -8.45 2.40
CA THR A 7 6.94 -7.69 2.68
C THR A 7 7.17 -6.61 1.64
N TRP A 8 7.95 -5.58 1.98
CA TRP A 8 8.30 -4.52 1.03
C TRP A 8 8.99 -5.02 -0.25
N PRO A 9 9.94 -5.97 -0.19
CA PRO A 9 10.51 -6.56 -1.40
C PRO A 9 9.48 -7.29 -2.28
N GLU A 10 8.54 -8.00 -1.67
CA GLU A 10 7.44 -8.65 -2.40
C GLU A 10 6.50 -7.62 -3.03
N LEU A 11 6.27 -6.49 -2.35
CA LEU A 11 5.48 -5.39 -2.89
C LEU A 11 6.13 -4.77 -4.14
N VAL A 12 7.43 -4.51 -4.07
CA VAL A 12 8.23 -3.99 -5.19
C VAL A 12 8.23 -4.98 -6.35
N ALA A 13 8.38 -6.28 -6.05
CA ALA A 13 8.33 -7.34 -7.05
C ALA A 13 6.95 -7.45 -7.71
N LEU A 14 5.86 -7.41 -6.93
CA LEU A 14 4.50 -7.43 -7.43
C LEU A 14 4.22 -6.22 -8.32
N THR A 15 4.63 -5.03 -7.90
CA THR A 15 4.50 -3.80 -8.70
C THR A 15 5.17 -3.97 -10.06
N SER A 16 6.41 -4.47 -10.06
CA SER A 16 7.15 -4.73 -11.29
C SER A 16 6.47 -5.77 -12.17
N GLN A 17 5.88 -6.81 -11.57
CA GLN A 17 5.17 -7.85 -12.29
C GLN A 17 3.90 -7.29 -12.96
N VAL A 18 3.07 -6.56 -12.21
CA VAL A 18 1.84 -5.97 -12.75
C VAL A 18 2.12 -4.98 -13.88
N ALA A 19 3.21 -4.21 -13.80
CA ALA A 19 3.60 -3.29 -14.86
C ALA A 19 4.02 -4.01 -16.17
N GLN A 20 4.47 -5.26 -16.09
CA GLN A 20 4.98 -6.03 -17.23
C GLN A 20 3.97 -7.02 -17.82
N ASP A 21 3.02 -7.50 -17.03
CA ASP A 21 2.06 -8.53 -17.44
C ASP A 21 1.09 -8.10 -18.56
N PRO A 22 0.49 -6.88 -18.56
CA PRO A 22 -0.38 -6.42 -19.64
C PRO A 22 0.44 -5.85 -20.82
N PRO A 23 0.43 -6.49 -22.00
CA PRO A 23 1.29 -6.11 -23.13
C PRO A 23 0.96 -4.73 -23.74
N ASP A 24 -0.22 -4.20 -23.45
CA ASP A 24 -0.72 -2.89 -23.90
C ASP A 24 -0.75 -1.83 -22.80
N GLY A 25 -0.32 -2.18 -21.57
CA GLY A 25 -0.38 -1.28 -20.41
C GLY A 25 -1.82 -0.89 -20.01
N SER A 26 -2.81 -1.71 -20.37
CA SER A 26 -4.23 -1.45 -20.08
C SER A 26 -4.57 -1.42 -18.58
N VAL A 27 -3.74 -2.06 -17.77
CA VAL A 27 -3.86 -2.10 -16.31
C VAL A 27 -2.52 -1.71 -15.71
N THR A 28 -2.56 -0.88 -14.68
CA THR A 28 -1.37 -0.41 -13.98
C THR A 28 -1.29 -1.01 -12.56
N PRO A 29 -0.09 -1.06 -11.94
CA PRO A 29 0.07 -1.48 -10.56
C PRO A 29 -0.80 -0.69 -9.58
N TRP A 30 -0.73 0.64 -9.60
CA TRP A 30 -1.21 1.49 -8.52
C TRP A 30 -2.30 2.47 -8.95
N CYS A 31 -3.32 2.60 -8.12
CA CYS A 31 -4.23 3.74 -8.10
C CYS A 31 -3.68 4.74 -7.08
N LEU A 32 -3.44 5.99 -7.47
CA LEU A 32 -2.88 7.00 -6.58
C LEU A 32 -3.71 8.28 -6.61
N GLY A 33 -4.00 8.79 -5.41
CA GLY A 33 -4.75 10.02 -5.19
C GLY A 33 -3.95 11.05 -4.41
N LEU A 34 -2.83 11.55 -4.97
CA LEU A 34 -1.88 12.41 -4.26
C LEU A 34 -2.40 13.83 -3.97
N ALA A 35 -3.52 14.24 -4.57
CA ALA A 35 -4.17 15.51 -4.25
C ALA A 35 -4.97 15.47 -2.95
N SER A 36 -5.21 14.27 -2.37
CA SER A 36 -5.81 14.14 -1.05
C SER A 36 -4.85 14.57 0.06
N PRO A 37 -5.37 15.14 1.16
CA PRO A 37 -4.54 15.51 2.29
C PRO A 37 -3.80 14.29 2.83
N ASP A 38 -2.58 14.51 3.30
CA ASP A 38 -1.72 13.54 3.97
C ASP A 38 -1.29 12.32 3.14
N ALA A 39 -1.84 12.09 1.94
CA ALA A 39 -1.52 10.93 1.10
C ALA A 39 -0.02 10.75 0.81
N GLY A 40 0.69 11.86 0.53
CA GLY A 40 2.14 11.82 0.34
C GLY A 40 2.91 11.58 1.64
N GLU A 41 2.42 12.12 2.77
CA GLU A 41 3.03 11.93 4.10
C GLU A 41 2.87 10.48 4.57
N GLU A 42 1.70 9.87 4.35
CA GLU A 42 1.44 8.47 4.69
C GLU A 42 2.34 7.51 3.89
N TRP A 43 2.55 7.78 2.60
CA TRP A 43 3.50 7.02 1.78
C TRP A 43 4.95 7.17 2.25
N LEU A 44 5.36 8.40 2.58
CA LEU A 44 6.69 8.68 3.11
C LEU A 44 6.91 8.00 4.46
N ALA A 45 5.90 8.05 5.34
CA ALA A 45 5.87 7.37 6.63
C ALA A 45 6.10 5.87 6.47
N GLU A 46 5.36 5.21 5.59
CA GLU A 46 5.52 3.77 5.32
C GLU A 46 6.91 3.47 4.74
N ALA A 47 7.39 4.25 3.76
CA ALA A 47 8.70 4.02 3.16
C ALA A 47 9.85 4.18 4.19
N VAL A 48 9.81 5.23 5.03
CA VAL A 48 10.81 5.41 6.10
C VAL A 48 10.76 4.25 7.09
N LEU A 49 9.57 3.79 7.48
CA LEU A 49 9.41 2.66 8.37
C LEU A 49 10.00 1.37 7.78
N GLN A 50 9.70 1.09 6.51
CA GLN A 50 10.13 -0.15 5.83
C GLN A 50 11.62 -0.16 5.47
N LEU A 51 12.18 1.00 5.10
CA LEU A 51 13.56 1.10 4.64
C LEU A 51 14.56 1.38 5.77
N SER A 52 14.18 2.20 6.74
CA SER A 52 15.06 2.68 7.81
C SER A 52 14.66 2.18 9.21
N GLY A 53 13.49 1.56 9.33
CA GLY A 53 13.03 0.91 10.56
C GLY A 53 12.34 1.86 11.56
N PRO A 54 11.75 1.30 12.64
CA PRO A 54 10.87 2.03 13.56
C PRO A 54 11.55 3.13 14.37
N VAL A 55 12.86 3.01 14.62
CA VAL A 55 13.63 4.04 15.34
C VAL A 55 13.81 5.29 14.47
N ALA A 56 14.16 5.13 13.19
CA ALA A 56 14.27 6.24 12.26
C ALA A 56 12.90 6.88 12.02
N TYR A 57 11.86 6.05 11.88
CA TYR A 57 10.47 6.50 11.80
C TYR A 57 10.06 7.38 13.00
N ASP A 58 10.29 6.96 14.25
CA ASP A 58 9.93 7.76 15.44
C ASP A 58 10.66 9.12 15.45
N GLN A 59 11.93 9.14 15.04
CA GLN A 59 12.73 10.36 15.02
C GLN A 59 12.24 11.34 13.95
N TRP A 60 11.90 10.83 12.77
CA TRP A 60 11.26 11.60 11.69
C TRP A 60 9.88 12.11 12.10
N ALA A 61 8.99 11.23 12.57
CA ALA A 61 7.61 11.55 12.93
C ALA A 61 7.51 12.56 14.08
N THR A 62 8.47 12.55 15.02
CA THR A 62 8.53 13.52 16.12
C THR A 62 9.25 14.82 15.75
N GLY A 63 9.68 14.97 14.49
CA GLY A 63 10.38 16.16 13.98
C GLY A 63 11.76 16.36 14.61
N LYS A 64 12.36 15.30 15.16
CA LYS A 64 13.71 15.34 15.73
C LYS A 64 14.78 15.28 14.64
N ASP A 65 14.44 14.78 13.45
CA ASP A 65 15.23 14.85 12.23
C ASP A 65 14.50 15.67 11.15
N SER A 66 15.25 16.40 10.32
CA SER A 66 14.68 17.16 9.20
C SER A 66 14.24 16.23 8.07
N LEU A 67 13.27 16.66 7.27
CA LEU A 67 12.91 16.01 6.00
C LEU A 67 14.08 15.91 5.00
N ASP A 68 15.14 16.72 5.17
CA ASP A 68 16.38 16.64 4.38
C ASP A 68 17.38 15.59 4.92
N SER A 69 16.93 14.65 5.78
CA SER A 69 17.77 13.57 6.25
C SER A 69 17.98 12.53 5.14
N VAL A 70 19.12 11.82 5.18
CA VAL A 70 19.49 10.80 4.17
C VAL A 70 18.43 9.69 4.05
N ASP A 71 17.68 9.43 5.13
CA ASP A 71 16.61 8.43 5.17
C ASP A 71 15.39 8.89 4.36
N ALA A 72 14.99 10.16 4.46
CA ALA A 72 13.85 10.71 3.74
C ALA A 72 14.13 10.85 2.23
N ASP A 73 15.34 11.29 1.84
CA ASP A 73 15.73 11.34 0.42
C ASP A 73 15.75 9.94 -0.21
N THR A 74 16.26 8.94 0.53
CA THR A 74 16.27 7.54 0.06
C THR A 74 14.83 7.02 -0.09
N ALA A 75 13.97 7.27 0.90
CA ALA A 75 12.57 6.88 0.86
C ALA A 75 11.81 7.53 -0.30
N LEU A 76 12.03 8.82 -0.57
CA LEU A 76 11.42 9.53 -1.70
C LEU A 76 11.89 8.95 -3.05
N GLY A 77 13.17 8.60 -3.19
CA GLY A 77 13.70 7.97 -4.40
C GLY A 77 13.11 6.57 -4.67
N GLU A 78 12.94 5.77 -3.60
CA GLU A 78 12.29 4.47 -3.68
C GLU A 78 10.80 4.61 -4.03
N LEU A 79 10.08 5.55 -3.40
CA LEU A 79 8.69 5.83 -3.74
C LEU A 79 8.51 6.33 -5.18
N ASP A 80 9.41 7.18 -5.67
CA ASP A 80 9.39 7.65 -7.05
C ASP A 80 9.47 6.49 -8.04
N SER A 81 10.38 5.55 -7.78
CA SER A 81 10.60 4.35 -8.60
C SER A 81 9.45 3.35 -8.48
N LEU A 82 8.91 3.16 -7.27
CA LEU A 82 7.84 2.22 -6.97
C LEU A 82 6.49 2.70 -7.54
N LEU A 83 6.18 3.98 -7.39
CA LEU A 83 4.83 4.52 -7.61
C LEU A 83 4.70 5.31 -8.91
N LEU A 84 5.74 6.06 -9.28
CA LEU A 84 5.63 7.11 -10.31
C LEU A 84 6.50 6.86 -11.54
N ALA A 85 7.03 5.64 -11.68
CA ALA A 85 7.63 5.16 -12.93
C ALA A 85 6.58 5.05 -14.04
N ASP A 86 7.04 5.14 -15.29
CA ASP A 86 6.15 5.05 -16.46
C ASP A 86 5.37 3.73 -16.46
N GLY A 87 4.04 3.82 -16.59
CA GLY A 87 3.15 2.66 -16.56
C GLY A 87 2.75 2.17 -15.17
N HIS A 88 3.21 2.82 -14.08
CA HIS A 88 2.87 2.39 -12.72
C HIS A 88 1.50 2.88 -12.24
N VAL A 89 0.96 3.94 -12.85
CA VAL A 89 -0.32 4.56 -12.50
C VAL A 89 -1.14 4.96 -13.73
N PRO A 90 -2.49 4.97 -13.66
CA PRO A 90 -3.34 5.39 -14.77
C PRO A 90 -3.05 6.86 -15.14
N GLY A 91 -2.74 7.10 -16.42
CA GLY A 91 -2.46 8.46 -16.91
C GLY A 91 -1.11 9.05 -16.46
N GLY A 92 -0.28 8.29 -15.74
CA GLY A 92 1.06 8.71 -15.32
C GLY A 92 1.08 9.71 -14.16
N ARG A 93 2.29 10.18 -13.82
CA ARG A 93 2.56 11.03 -12.65
C ARG A 93 1.63 12.24 -12.52
N GLN A 94 1.46 13.01 -13.59
CA GLN A 94 0.65 14.23 -13.54
C GLN A 94 -0.81 13.93 -13.21
N ALA A 95 -1.34 12.79 -13.68
CA ALA A 95 -2.70 12.36 -13.33
C ALA A 95 -2.78 12.02 -11.83
N ALA A 96 -1.82 11.24 -11.31
CA ALA A 96 -1.75 10.89 -9.89
C ALA A 96 -1.64 12.12 -8.96
N GLU A 97 -0.85 13.13 -9.35
CA GLU A 97 -0.71 14.41 -8.62
C GLU A 97 -2.01 15.22 -8.56
N SER A 98 -2.91 15.03 -9.54
CA SER A 98 -4.19 15.74 -9.62
C SER A 98 -5.38 14.95 -9.08
N ALA A 99 -5.23 13.65 -8.89
CA ALA A 99 -6.28 12.74 -8.47
C ALA A 99 -6.47 12.78 -6.95
N THR A 100 -7.73 12.66 -6.51
CA THR A 100 -8.09 12.45 -5.11
C THR A 100 -8.13 10.96 -4.76
N MET A 101 -8.18 10.61 -3.48
CA MET A 101 -8.43 9.23 -3.03
C MET A 101 -9.75 8.67 -3.57
N GLN A 102 -10.77 9.51 -3.76
CA GLN A 102 -12.04 9.10 -4.37
C GLN A 102 -11.85 8.74 -5.85
N ASP A 103 -11.03 9.51 -6.58
CA ASP A 103 -10.68 9.19 -7.96
C ASP A 103 -9.89 7.89 -8.01
N ALA A 104 -8.89 7.72 -7.14
CA ALA A 104 -8.08 6.50 -7.06
C ALA A 104 -8.95 5.26 -6.73
N ALA A 105 -9.90 5.38 -5.80
CA ALA A 105 -10.85 4.32 -5.50
C ALA A 105 -11.79 4.02 -6.70
N ALA A 106 -12.16 5.03 -7.48
CA ALA A 106 -12.92 4.81 -8.72
C ALA A 106 -12.08 4.08 -9.78
N GLN A 107 -10.83 4.48 -9.99
CA GLN A 107 -9.89 3.80 -10.90
C GLN A 107 -9.70 2.33 -10.52
N LEU A 108 -9.61 2.03 -9.21
CA LEU A 108 -9.55 0.66 -8.70
C LEU A 108 -10.81 -0.13 -9.06
N ARG A 109 -12.00 0.46 -8.85
CA ARG A 109 -13.30 -0.18 -9.18
C ARG A 109 -13.49 -0.41 -10.67
N GLU A 110 -12.93 0.46 -11.50
CA GLU A 110 -12.96 0.37 -12.96
C GLU A 110 -11.90 -0.57 -13.53
N GLY A 111 -11.02 -1.12 -12.68
CA GLY A 111 -9.97 -2.05 -13.08
C GLY A 111 -8.81 -1.40 -13.84
N GLN A 112 -8.65 -0.08 -13.74
CA GLN A 112 -7.55 0.65 -14.37
C GLN A 112 -6.20 0.39 -13.67
N CYS A 113 -6.29 -0.03 -12.41
CA CYS A 113 -5.17 -0.37 -11.56
C CYS A 113 -5.56 -1.49 -10.60
N LEU A 114 -4.56 -2.17 -10.02
CA LEU A 114 -4.80 -3.34 -9.17
C LEU A 114 -4.62 -3.06 -7.69
N MET A 115 -3.90 -2.00 -7.31
CA MET A 115 -3.52 -1.75 -5.92
C MET A 115 -3.80 -0.31 -5.50
N LEU A 116 -4.28 -0.10 -4.27
CA LEU A 116 -4.49 1.24 -3.69
C LEU A 116 -4.05 1.23 -2.23
N TYR A 117 -3.10 2.09 -1.87
CA TYR A 117 -2.81 2.38 -0.47
C TYR A 117 -3.70 3.54 -0.01
N ALA A 118 -4.52 3.28 1.01
CA ALA A 118 -5.50 4.24 1.51
C ALA A 118 -5.83 3.99 2.99
N PRO A 119 -6.31 5.01 3.72
CA PRO A 119 -6.85 4.82 5.06
C PRO A 119 -8.12 3.96 5.03
N SER A 120 -8.41 3.26 6.13
CA SER A 120 -9.59 2.38 6.26
C SER A 120 -10.94 3.09 6.11
N SER A 121 -10.98 4.43 6.15
CA SER A 121 -12.20 5.18 5.84
C SER A 121 -12.61 5.10 4.36
N VAL A 122 -11.66 4.82 3.46
CA VAL A 122 -11.88 4.67 2.01
C VAL A 122 -12.65 3.39 1.69
N GLU A 123 -12.70 2.43 2.61
CA GLU A 123 -13.48 1.18 2.49
C GLU A 123 -14.97 1.44 2.25
N ALA A 124 -15.51 2.52 2.81
CA ALA A 124 -16.90 2.93 2.62
C ALA A 124 -17.25 3.29 1.16
N LEU A 125 -16.25 3.44 0.29
CA LEU A 125 -16.43 3.70 -1.14
C LEU A 125 -16.61 2.42 -1.97
N PHE A 126 -16.49 1.24 -1.36
CA PHE A 126 -16.60 -0.05 -2.03
C PHE A 126 -17.91 -0.79 -1.65
N PRO A 127 -18.41 -1.70 -2.51
CA PRO A 127 -19.62 -2.48 -2.22
C PRO A 127 -19.44 -3.35 -0.97
N VAL A 128 -20.50 -3.46 -0.16
CA VAL A 128 -20.53 -4.32 1.03
C VAL A 128 -20.27 -5.78 0.62
N GLY A 129 -19.20 -6.40 1.12
CA GLY A 129 -18.79 -7.76 0.75
C GLY A 129 -17.46 -7.85 -0.02
N SER A 130 -16.82 -6.72 -0.37
CA SER A 130 -15.37 -6.73 -0.61
C SER A 130 -14.67 -7.31 0.62
N VAL A 131 -13.80 -8.29 0.42
CA VAL A 131 -13.24 -9.11 1.49
C VAL A 131 -12.48 -8.24 2.48
N SER A 132 -13.12 -7.96 3.61
CA SER A 132 -12.45 -7.58 4.84
C SER A 132 -11.99 -8.85 5.54
N ASP A 133 -10.68 -9.03 5.71
CA ASP A 133 -10.20 -9.91 6.77
C ASP A 133 -10.41 -9.15 8.08
N ASP A 134 -11.62 -9.29 8.63
CA ASP A 134 -12.03 -8.69 9.88
C ASP A 134 -11.18 -9.32 10.99
N GLY A 135 -10.18 -8.58 11.47
CA GLY A 135 -9.38 -8.94 12.63
C GLY A 135 -10.30 -9.28 13.79
N ALA A 136 -10.32 -10.56 14.17
CA ALA A 136 -11.06 -11.01 15.34
C ALA A 136 -10.62 -10.20 16.56
N SER A 137 -11.60 -9.46 17.11
CA SER A 137 -11.51 -8.76 18.38
C SER A 137 -10.81 -9.62 19.43
N SER A 138 -9.64 -9.18 19.87
CA SER A 138 -9.12 -9.38 21.21
C SER A 138 -8.03 -8.35 21.42
N GLN A 139 -8.33 -7.29 22.17
CA GLN A 139 -7.31 -6.76 23.07
C GLN A 139 -6.79 -7.95 23.89
N PRO A 140 -5.47 -8.08 24.07
CA PRO A 140 -4.97 -8.33 25.39
C PRO A 140 -4.29 -7.06 25.89
N GLU A 141 -4.53 -6.81 27.16
CA GLU A 141 -3.93 -5.79 27.99
C GLU A 141 -2.42 -5.63 27.76
N GLU A 142 -1.93 -4.43 28.06
CA GLU A 142 -0.51 -4.16 28.29
C GLU A 142 0.17 -5.33 29.02
N THR A 143 1.18 -5.93 28.37
CA THR A 143 2.31 -6.48 29.11
C THR A 143 3.59 -6.15 28.36
N ALA A 144 4.44 -5.38 29.04
CA ALA A 144 5.76 -5.04 28.59
C ALA A 144 6.66 -6.28 28.47
N SER A 145 7.62 -6.17 27.54
CA SER A 145 8.92 -6.84 27.51
C SER A 145 8.99 -8.29 27.02
N ALA A 146 9.47 -8.45 25.78
CA ALA A 146 10.56 -9.37 25.49
C ALA A 146 11.29 -8.93 24.20
N ALA A 147 12.55 -8.55 24.37
CA ALA A 147 13.50 -8.33 23.30
C ALA A 147 13.84 -9.65 22.59
N GLY A 148 14.02 -9.61 21.25
CA GLY A 148 14.63 -10.72 20.52
C GLY A 148 14.46 -10.66 19.01
N ALA A 149 15.37 -9.96 18.33
CA ALA A 149 15.79 -10.19 16.94
C ALA A 149 14.69 -10.50 15.90
N ALA A 150 14.03 -9.45 15.43
CA ALA A 150 13.36 -9.41 14.13
C ALA A 150 14.21 -8.49 13.23
N GLY A 151 14.56 -8.97 12.03
CA GLY A 151 15.41 -8.21 11.12
C GLY A 151 14.63 -7.01 10.57
N ALA A 152 15.32 -5.99 10.07
CA ALA A 152 14.67 -4.98 9.25
C ALA A 152 13.99 -5.70 8.05
N GLY A 153 12.65 -5.72 8.04
CA GLY A 153 11.85 -6.44 7.04
C GLY A 153 10.57 -7.13 7.56
N ASP A 154 10.25 -7.05 8.85
CA ASP A 154 9.10 -7.76 9.41
C ASP A 154 7.79 -6.98 9.22
N VAL A 155 7.00 -7.49 8.26
CA VAL A 155 5.62 -7.16 7.85
C VAL A 155 5.39 -5.74 7.31
N LEU A 156 4.91 -5.64 6.06
CA LEU A 156 4.25 -4.41 5.61
C LEU A 156 3.08 -4.14 6.58
N SER A 157 2.83 -2.87 6.93
CA SER A 157 1.82 -2.49 7.92
C SER A 157 0.55 -3.35 7.80
N THR A 158 0.40 -4.31 8.72
CA THR A 158 -0.66 -5.34 8.86
C THR A 158 -1.32 -5.88 7.57
N PHE A 159 -0.59 -6.71 6.82
CA PHE A 159 -1.21 -7.72 5.95
C PHE A 159 -1.49 -8.98 6.77
N LEU A 160 -2.76 -9.30 7.02
CA LEU A 160 -3.14 -10.59 7.61
C LEU A 160 -3.33 -11.63 6.48
N THR A 161 -2.66 -12.78 6.65
CA THR A 161 -2.69 -13.95 5.76
C THR A 161 -4.05 -14.67 5.73
N PRO A 162 -4.37 -15.39 4.63
CA PRO A 162 -5.75 -15.72 4.27
C PRO A 162 -6.33 -16.95 4.98
N SER A 163 -7.63 -16.88 5.31
CA SER A 163 -8.50 -18.05 5.44
C SER A 163 -9.55 -17.99 4.33
N GLY A 164 -9.51 -18.95 3.40
CA GLY A 164 -10.26 -18.91 2.15
C GLY A 164 -11.79 -18.94 2.27
N GLY A 165 -12.44 -18.43 1.23
CA GLY A 165 -13.87 -18.57 0.95
C GLY A 165 -14.19 -17.91 -0.39
N GLN A 166 -14.83 -18.66 -1.28
CA GLN A 166 -15.08 -18.31 -2.68
C GLN A 166 -16.36 -17.51 -2.86
N ASP A 167 -16.32 -16.47 -3.69
CA ASP A 167 -17.35 -16.14 -4.68
C ASP A 167 -16.80 -15.07 -5.65
N GLU A 168 -16.97 -15.32 -6.95
CA GLU A 168 -16.39 -14.55 -8.06
C GLU A 168 -17.16 -13.25 -8.34
N GLU A 169 -16.70 -12.14 -7.79
CA GLU A 169 -16.85 -10.78 -8.34
C GLU A 169 -15.64 -10.00 -7.79
N THR A 170 -14.82 -9.40 -8.68
CA THR A 170 -13.52 -8.75 -8.39
C THR A 170 -13.27 -8.48 -6.90
N ALA A 171 -12.59 -9.41 -6.22
CA ALA A 171 -12.41 -9.33 -4.77
C ALA A 171 -11.35 -8.25 -4.48
N TYR A 172 -11.77 -7.18 -3.83
CA TYR A 172 -10.87 -6.19 -3.23
C TYR A 172 -10.51 -6.68 -1.84
N LEU A 173 -9.21 -6.84 -1.58
CA LEU A 173 -8.72 -7.03 -0.21
C LEU A 173 -8.83 -5.70 0.51
N VAL A 174 -9.57 -5.69 1.62
CA VAL A 174 -9.87 -4.49 2.38
C VAL A 174 -9.41 -4.68 3.81
N GLY A 175 -8.24 -4.14 4.13
CA GLY A 175 -7.66 -4.20 5.47
C GLY A 175 -6.75 -3.01 5.70
N ALA A 176 -6.38 -2.78 6.96
CA ALA A 176 -5.55 -1.66 7.37
C ALA A 176 -4.17 -1.72 6.69
N SER A 177 -4.09 -1.01 5.56
CA SER A 177 -2.98 -0.83 4.61
C SER A 177 -3.02 -1.74 3.37
N MET A 178 -3.23 -1.09 2.23
CA MET A 178 -3.16 -1.59 0.85
C MET A 178 -4.27 -2.55 0.38
N LEU A 179 -5.12 -2.03 -0.50
CA LEU A 179 -6.13 -2.78 -1.22
C LEU A 179 -5.53 -3.43 -2.45
N VAL A 180 -5.78 -4.72 -2.67
CA VAL A 180 -5.39 -5.42 -3.91
C VAL A 180 -6.62 -6.06 -4.55
N SER A 181 -6.82 -5.80 -5.83
CA SER A 181 -7.81 -6.47 -6.67
C SER A 181 -7.24 -7.79 -7.18
N VAL A 182 -7.82 -8.91 -6.74
CA VAL A 182 -7.41 -10.25 -7.18
C VAL A 182 -8.39 -10.74 -8.24
N SER A 183 -7.92 -10.91 -9.48
CA SER A 183 -8.70 -11.57 -10.53
C SER A 183 -8.74 -13.08 -10.25
N GLY A 184 -9.94 -13.62 -10.03
CA GLY A 184 -10.20 -15.06 -9.93
C GLY A 184 -9.80 -15.80 -11.22
N SER A 185 -9.36 -17.05 -11.09
CA SER A 185 -9.10 -17.99 -12.19
C SER A 185 -10.05 -19.17 -12.08
#